data_AF-A0A8T2TTI2-F1
#
_entry.id   AF-A0A8T2TTI2-F1
#
_cell.length_a   1.000
_cell.length_b   1.000
_cell.length_c   1.000
_cell.angle_alpha   90.00
_cell.angle_beta   90.00
_cell.angle_gamma   90.00
#
_symmetry.space_group_name_H-M   'P 1'
#
loop_
_entity.id
_entity.type
_entity.pdbx_description
1 polymer ?
#
loop_
_entity_poly.entity_id
_entity_poly.type
_entity_poly.pdbx_seq_one_letter_code
_entity_poly.pdbx_strand_id
1 'polypeptide(L)'
;MATISRDGRFIAAAAFTADVKVWEIVYAKDGSVREVSKVMQLKGHKSAVTWLDFTHDSTGIVTASKDGTIRIWNINVRYHLDEDPKCLKVLPIPHQDSKGVTVHYDRIALSGDTKTLAVTHGSTLQWLDLDSGTIIESIENAHDGLITGLAWSPEPLPTEKGRACIIATASLDKRVKLWFPPR
;
A
#
# COMPACT_ATOMS: atom_id res chain seq x y z
N MET A 1 -6.10 -7.92 -5.60
CA MET A 1 -5.38 -6.65 -5.81
C MET A 1 -4.12 -6.92 -6.62
N ALA A 2 -3.78 -6.05 -7.56
CA ALA A 2 -2.50 -6.08 -8.28
C ALA A 2 -2.00 -4.64 -8.49
N THR A 3 -0.69 -4.45 -8.46
CA THR A 3 -0.04 -3.15 -8.70
C THR A 3 1.31 -3.36 -9.40
N ILE A 4 1.87 -2.28 -9.94
CA ILE A 4 3.16 -2.25 -10.61
C ILE A 4 4.13 -1.35 -9.83
N SER A 5 5.41 -1.72 -9.78
CA SER A 5 6.45 -0.89 -9.19
C SER A 5 6.66 0.38 -9.98
N ARG A 6 7.19 1.42 -9.33
CA ARG A 6 7.35 2.74 -9.94
C ARG A 6 8.33 2.74 -11.13
N ASP A 7 9.34 1.89 -11.07
CA ASP A 7 10.31 1.66 -12.15
C ASP A 7 9.75 0.77 -13.30
N GLY A 8 8.53 0.24 -13.15
CA GLY A 8 7.90 -0.63 -14.14
C GLY A 8 8.48 -2.05 -14.19
N ARG A 9 9.42 -2.40 -13.31
CA ARG A 9 10.11 -3.70 -13.35
C ARG A 9 9.30 -4.84 -12.76
N PHE A 10 8.50 -4.58 -11.73
CA PHE A 10 7.82 -5.62 -10.97
C PHE A 10 6.31 -5.43 -10.95
N ILE A 11 5.58 -6.54 -11.05
CA ILE A 11 4.15 -6.61 -10.74
C ILE A 11 4.01 -7.39 -9.44
N ALA A 12 3.19 -6.89 -8.51
CA ALA A 12 2.80 -7.63 -7.32
C ALA A 12 1.30 -7.87 -7.31
N ALA A 13 0.86 -9.07 -6.93
CA ALA A 13 -0.55 -9.38 -6.82
C ALA A 13 -0.86 -10.32 -5.65
N ALA A 14 -2.03 -10.07 -5.05
CA ALA A 14 -2.66 -10.91 -4.04
C ALA A 14 -4.11 -11.19 -4.44
N ALA A 15 -4.52 -12.46 -4.36
CA ALA A 15 -5.83 -12.93 -4.80
C ALA A 15 -6.66 -13.47 -3.63
N PHE A 16 -6.80 -12.67 -2.56
CA PHE A 16 -7.40 -13.11 -1.28
C PHE A 16 -6.70 -14.33 -0.66
N THR A 17 -5.44 -14.56 -1.01
CA THR A 17 -4.56 -15.56 -0.40
C THR A 17 -3.66 -14.91 0.64
N ALA A 18 -3.01 -15.72 1.48
CA ALA A 18 -2.09 -15.25 2.51
C ALA A 18 -0.69 -14.91 1.97
N ASP A 19 -0.46 -15.09 0.68
CA ASP A 19 0.79 -14.79 0.00
C ASP A 19 0.62 -13.68 -1.04
N VAL A 20 1.69 -12.94 -1.28
CA VAL A 20 1.81 -12.04 -2.43
C VAL A 20 2.78 -12.67 -3.42
N LYS A 21 2.38 -12.75 -4.68
CA LYS A 21 3.26 -13.17 -5.76
C LYS A 21 3.83 -11.94 -6.45
N VAL A 22 5.10 -12.00 -6.84
CA VAL A 22 5.78 -10.92 -7.55
C VAL A 22 6.38 -11.47 -8.84
N TRP A 23 6.16 -10.74 -9.93
CA TRP A 23 6.65 -11.07 -11.27
C TRP A 23 7.57 -9.97 -11.76
N GLU A 24 8.63 -10.35 -12.47
CA GLU A 24 9.48 -9.41 -13.20
C GLU A 24 8.96 -9.24 -14.63
N ILE A 25 8.92 -7.99 -15.09
CA ILE A 25 8.68 -7.64 -16.48
C ILE A 25 10.03 -7.45 -17.15
N VAL A 26 10.35 -8.30 -18.12
CA VAL A 26 11.56 -8.19 -18.94
C VAL A 26 11.19 -7.50 -20.25
N TYR A 27 11.82 -6.36 -20.50
CA TYR A 27 11.62 -5.59 -21.72
C TYR A 27 12.63 -5.96 -22.81
N ALA A 28 12.19 -5.96 -24.07
CA ALA A 28 13.07 -6.00 -25.22
C ALA A 28 13.70 -4.61 -25.48
N LYS A 29 14.69 -4.56 -26.38
CA LYS A 29 15.40 -3.31 -26.71
C LYS A 29 14.48 -2.23 -27.32
N ASP A 30 13.37 -2.64 -27.92
CA ASP A 30 12.36 -1.76 -28.51
C ASP A 30 11.30 -1.27 -27.48
N GLY A 31 11.45 -1.64 -26.20
CA GLY A 31 10.52 -1.28 -25.13
C GLY A 31 9.28 -2.17 -25.03
N SER A 32 9.12 -3.17 -25.91
CA SER A 32 8.03 -4.14 -25.79
C SER A 32 8.28 -5.12 -24.63
N VAL A 33 7.21 -5.64 -24.04
CA VAL A 33 7.30 -6.70 -23.01
C VAL A 33 7.70 -8.01 -23.69
N ARG A 34 8.89 -8.54 -23.35
CA ARG A 34 9.42 -9.80 -23.86
C ARG A 34 8.93 -10.99 -23.05
N GLU A 35 8.98 -10.87 -21.73
CA GLU A 35 8.64 -11.95 -20.80
C GLU A 35 8.09 -11.37 -19.49
N VAL A 36 7.17 -12.10 -18.86
CA VAL A 36 6.73 -11.84 -17.48
C VAL A 36 6.77 -13.17 -16.73
N SER A 37 7.65 -13.29 -15.74
CA SER A 37 7.84 -14.53 -14.98
C SER A 37 7.81 -14.28 -13.47
N LYS A 38 7.31 -15.26 -12.72
CA LYS A 38 7.22 -15.16 -11.26
C LYS A 38 8.62 -15.29 -10.69
N VAL A 39 9.07 -14.28 -9.95
CA VAL A 39 10.43 -14.22 -9.39
C VAL A 39 10.46 -14.33 -7.87
N MET A 40 9.39 -13.92 -7.18
CA MET A 40 9.35 -13.94 -5.71
C MET A 40 7.96 -14.33 -5.19
N GLN A 41 7.91 -14.72 -3.92
CA GLN A 41 6.68 -14.96 -3.18
C GLN A 41 6.83 -14.48 -1.73
N LEU A 42 6.02 -13.51 -1.34
CA LEU A 42 6.01 -12.99 0.04
C LEU A 42 5.10 -13.89 0.88
N LYS A 43 5.70 -14.66 1.79
CA LYS A 43 5.01 -15.59 2.68
C LYS A 43 5.13 -15.13 4.12
N GLY A 44 4.02 -15.15 4.86
CA GLY A 44 4.05 -14.88 6.30
C GLY A 44 2.73 -14.39 6.88
N HIS A 45 1.84 -13.80 6.07
CA HIS A 45 0.49 -13.54 6.54
C HIS A 45 -0.24 -14.84 6.87
N LYS A 46 -1.16 -14.77 7.82
CA LYS A 46 -1.96 -15.93 8.29
C LYS A 46 -3.36 -15.95 7.70
N SER A 47 -3.72 -14.92 6.94
CA SER A 47 -5.03 -14.75 6.31
C SER A 47 -4.89 -13.90 5.04
N ALA A 48 -6.00 -13.72 4.33
CA ALA A 48 -6.06 -13.03 3.05
C ALA A 48 -5.43 -11.63 3.10
N VAL A 49 -4.45 -11.40 2.22
CA VAL A 49 -3.95 -10.05 1.92
C VAL A 49 -5.05 -9.28 1.20
N THR A 50 -5.50 -8.16 1.79
CA THR A 50 -6.60 -7.34 1.28
C THR A 50 -6.10 -6.28 0.30
N TRP A 51 -4.93 -5.70 0.58
CA TRP A 51 -4.32 -4.66 -0.25
C TRP A 51 -2.79 -4.68 -0.14
N LEU A 52 -2.13 -4.07 -1.12
CA LEU A 52 -0.68 -3.93 -1.16
C LEU A 52 -0.28 -2.68 -1.96
N ASP A 53 0.92 -2.17 -1.71
CA ASP A 53 1.52 -1.06 -2.46
C ASP A 53 3.06 -1.18 -2.50
N PHE A 54 3.70 -0.62 -3.52
CA PHE A 54 5.17 -0.57 -3.61
C PHE A 54 5.74 0.66 -2.89
N THR A 55 6.96 0.54 -2.39
CA THR A 55 7.76 1.70 -2.02
C THR A 55 8.14 2.51 -3.25
N HIS A 56 8.32 3.82 -3.08
CA HIS A 56 8.60 4.72 -4.21
C HIS A 56 9.92 4.37 -4.95
N ASP A 57 10.90 3.84 -4.22
CA ASP A 57 12.18 3.35 -4.75
C ASP A 57 12.11 1.94 -5.38
N SER A 58 10.92 1.32 -5.40
CA SER A 58 10.68 -0.03 -5.94
C SER A 58 11.46 -1.16 -5.25
N THR A 59 12.03 -0.92 -4.06
CA THR A 59 12.81 -1.92 -3.30
C THR A 59 12.00 -2.69 -2.27
N GLY A 60 10.77 -2.27 -2.00
CA GLY A 60 9.91 -2.87 -0.99
C GLY A 60 8.43 -2.87 -1.35
N ILE A 61 7.67 -3.64 -0.56
CA ILE A 61 6.21 -3.75 -0.67
C ILE A 61 5.63 -3.62 0.74
N VAL A 62 4.52 -2.89 0.87
CA VAL A 62 3.69 -2.88 2.08
C VAL A 62 2.43 -3.69 1.78
N THR A 63 2.02 -4.56 2.70
CA THR A 63 0.82 -5.40 2.57
C THR A 63 -0.07 -5.26 3.79
N ALA A 64 -1.39 -5.22 3.61
CA ALA A 64 -2.38 -5.29 4.68
C ALA A 64 -3.18 -6.58 4.56
N SER A 65 -3.52 -7.20 5.69
CA SER A 65 -4.19 -8.52 5.71
C SER A 65 -5.33 -8.60 6.72
N LYS A 66 -6.25 -9.52 6.45
CA LYS A 66 -7.28 -9.95 7.39
C LYS A 66 -6.73 -10.64 8.64
N ASP A 67 -5.44 -10.94 8.69
CA ASP A 67 -4.79 -11.45 9.91
C ASP A 67 -4.53 -10.37 10.97
N GLY A 68 -4.97 -9.13 10.70
CA GLY A 68 -4.83 -8.00 11.61
C GLY A 68 -3.45 -7.36 11.57
N THR A 69 -2.64 -7.64 10.54
CA THR A 69 -1.30 -7.08 10.41
C THR A 69 -1.07 -6.34 9.10
N ILE A 70 -0.21 -5.34 9.18
CA ILE A 70 0.53 -4.75 8.06
C ILE A 70 1.92 -5.35 8.06
N ARG A 71 2.44 -5.73 6.90
CA ARG A 71 3.82 -6.17 6.75
C ARG A 71 4.57 -5.29 5.77
N ILE A 72 5.84 -5.04 6.08
CA ILE A 72 6.76 -4.31 5.24
C ILE A 72 7.82 -5.31 4.76
N TRP A 73 7.99 -5.40 3.45
CA TRP A 73 8.85 -6.37 2.79
C TRP A 73 9.97 -5.65 2.06
N ASN A 74 11.19 -6.20 2.16
CA ASN A 74 12.28 -5.91 1.25
C ASN A 74 12.29 -6.95 0.13
N ILE A 75 12.20 -6.48 -1.10
CA ILE A 75 12.25 -7.29 -2.32
C ILE A 75 13.50 -7.02 -3.16
N ASN A 76 14.38 -6.13 -2.72
CA ASN A 76 15.70 -5.89 -3.31
C ASN A 76 16.67 -6.99 -2.86
N VAL A 77 16.44 -8.19 -3.38
CA VAL A 77 17.19 -9.41 -3.10
C VAL A 77 17.70 -10.01 -4.40
N ARG A 78 18.72 -10.86 -4.30
CA ARG A 78 19.23 -11.61 -5.46
C ARG A 78 18.32 -12.82 -5.75
N TYR A 79 17.08 -12.58 -6.17
CA TYR A 79 16.11 -13.65 -6.42
C TYR A 79 16.54 -14.62 -7.53
N HIS A 80 17.40 -14.21 -8.47
CA HIS A 80 18.02 -15.12 -9.44
C HIS A 80 19.03 -16.11 -8.82
N LEU A 81 19.44 -15.87 -7.57
CA LEU A 81 20.28 -16.75 -6.76
C LEU A 81 19.46 -17.39 -5.62
N ASP A 82 18.15 -17.50 -5.80
CA ASP A 82 17.20 -18.05 -4.83
C ASP A 82 17.22 -17.35 -3.45
N GLU A 83 17.61 -16.07 -3.40
CA GLU A 83 17.48 -15.27 -2.17
C GLU A 83 16.01 -14.89 -1.94
N ASP A 84 15.46 -15.30 -0.80
CA ASP A 84 14.09 -14.97 -0.41
C ASP A 84 13.92 -13.49 -0.01
N PRO A 85 12.76 -12.87 -0.35
CA PRO A 85 12.41 -11.55 0.14
C PRO A 85 12.24 -11.54 1.66
N LYS A 86 12.61 -10.43 2.31
CA LYS A 86 12.69 -10.34 3.77
C LYS A 86 11.53 -9.53 4.33
N CYS A 87 10.79 -10.07 5.29
CA CYS A 87 9.83 -9.30 6.08
C CYS A 87 10.60 -8.43 7.07
N LEU A 88 10.63 -7.12 6.85
CA LEU A 88 11.34 -6.16 7.70
C LEU A 88 10.57 -5.86 8.98
N LYS A 89 9.25 -5.64 8.87
CA LYS A 89 8.37 -5.31 9.99
C LYS A 89 7.04 -6.04 9.87
N VAL A 90 6.46 -6.34 11.04
CA VAL A 90 5.08 -6.78 11.20
C VAL A 90 4.43 -5.83 12.19
N LEU A 91 3.52 -4.99 11.71
CA LEU A 91 2.82 -3.99 12.50
C LEU A 91 1.38 -4.46 12.72
N PRO A 92 0.83 -4.43 13.94
CA PRO A 92 -0.59 -4.69 14.13
C PRO A 92 -1.41 -3.56 13.47
N ILE A 93 -2.58 -3.89 12.92
CA ILE A 93 -3.56 -2.88 12.52
C ILE A 93 -4.10 -2.22 13.80
N PRO A 94 -3.86 -0.91 14.02
CA PRO A 94 -4.16 -0.27 15.30
C PRO A 94 -5.64 0.06 15.50
N HIS A 95 -6.44 0.06 14.42
CA HIS A 95 -7.85 0.46 14.51
C HIS A 95 -8.75 -0.73 14.86
N GLN A 96 -9.62 -0.51 15.85
CA GLN A 96 -10.63 -1.46 16.30
C GLN A 96 -12.02 -0.83 16.15
N ASP A 97 -13.02 -1.67 15.89
CA ASP A 97 -14.42 -1.24 15.90
C ASP A 97 -14.94 -1.02 17.34
N SER A 98 -16.20 -0.59 17.46
CA SER A 98 -16.88 -0.39 18.75
C SER A 98 -16.93 -1.64 19.66
N LYS A 99 -16.68 -2.83 19.11
CA LYS A 99 -16.64 -4.11 19.84
C LYS A 99 -15.22 -4.54 20.19
N GLY A 100 -14.21 -3.73 19.90
CA GLY A 100 -12.80 -4.06 20.11
C GLY A 100 -12.24 -5.03 19.08
N VAL A 101 -12.94 -5.28 17.97
CA VAL A 101 -12.47 -6.17 16.90
C VAL A 101 -11.59 -5.37 15.94
N THR A 102 -10.39 -5.86 15.66
CA THR A 102 -9.49 -5.26 14.67
C THR A 102 -10.18 -5.18 13.31
N VAL A 103 -10.26 -3.97 12.76
CA VAL A 103 -10.83 -3.77 11.43
C VAL A 103 -9.88 -4.27 10.34
N HIS A 104 -10.40 -4.39 9.12
CA HIS A 104 -9.56 -4.65 7.95
C HIS A 104 -9.44 -3.38 7.12
N TYR A 105 -8.25 -3.12 6.59
CA TYR A 105 -8.07 -2.02 5.65
C TYR A 105 -8.46 -2.45 4.23
N ASP A 106 -9.32 -1.65 3.61
CA ASP A 106 -9.85 -1.85 2.26
C ASP A 106 -8.88 -1.34 1.20
N ARG A 107 -8.15 -0.26 1.50
CA ARG A 107 -7.12 0.34 0.66
C ARG A 107 -5.97 0.78 1.53
N ILE A 108 -4.76 0.67 0.99
CA ILE A 108 -3.57 1.33 1.53
C ILE A 108 -2.87 2.06 0.39
N ALA A 109 -2.23 3.18 0.69
CA ALA A 109 -1.40 3.93 -0.24
C ALA A 109 -0.21 4.52 0.52
N LEU A 110 1.00 4.30 0.01
CA LEU A 110 2.24 4.70 0.67
C LEU A 110 2.70 6.10 0.24
N SER A 111 3.17 6.90 1.20
CA SER A 111 3.79 8.19 0.90
C SER A 111 5.10 8.01 0.12
N GLY A 112 5.47 9.01 -0.70
CA GLY A 112 6.69 8.94 -1.50
C GLY A 112 7.98 8.76 -0.70
N ASP A 113 8.01 9.20 0.56
CA ASP A 113 9.13 9.03 1.49
C ASP A 113 9.07 7.72 2.30
N THR A 114 8.06 6.88 2.08
CA THR A 114 7.87 5.57 2.74
C THR A 114 7.69 5.64 4.27
N LYS A 115 7.34 6.82 4.81
CA LYS A 115 7.13 6.98 6.26
C LYS A 115 5.66 6.89 6.68
N THR A 116 4.78 7.38 5.83
CA THR A 116 3.35 7.51 6.14
C THR A 116 2.52 6.61 5.25
N LEU A 117 1.65 5.80 5.85
CA LEU A 117 0.69 4.99 5.13
C LEU A 117 -0.70 5.62 5.26
N ALA A 118 -1.29 6.00 4.14
CA ALA A 118 -2.70 6.31 4.09
C ALA A 118 -3.49 5.02 3.99
N VAL A 119 -4.53 4.87 4.79
CA VAL A 119 -5.36 3.66 4.82
C VAL A 119 -6.84 4.04 4.90
N THR A 120 -7.70 3.20 4.32
CA THR A 120 -9.16 3.38 4.41
C THR A 120 -9.83 2.13 4.94
N HIS A 121 -10.89 2.33 5.72
CA HIS A 121 -11.83 1.29 6.12
C HIS A 121 -13.24 1.89 6.06
N GLY A 122 -14.09 1.38 5.18
CA GLY A 122 -15.41 1.93 4.94
C GLY A 122 -15.36 3.40 4.49
N SER A 123 -15.92 4.30 5.30
CA SER A 123 -15.92 5.77 5.08
C SER A 123 -14.78 6.50 5.80
N THR A 124 -13.95 5.79 6.55
CA THR A 124 -12.87 6.37 7.37
C THR A 124 -11.57 6.43 6.58
N LEU A 125 -10.87 7.57 6.71
CA LEU A 125 -9.51 7.77 6.20
C LEU A 125 -8.55 7.93 7.39
N GLN A 126 -7.42 7.23 7.35
CA GLN A 126 -6.41 7.24 8.41
C GLN A 126 -5.01 7.41 7.82
N TRP A 127 -4.13 8.02 8.63
CA TRP A 127 -2.69 8.07 8.39
C TRP A 127 -1.98 7.30 9.49
N LEU A 128 -1.10 6.39 9.10
CA LEU A 128 -0.27 5.61 10.00
C LEU A 128 1.18 5.98 9.83
N ASP A 129 1.91 6.00 10.94
CA ASP A 129 3.36 6.06 10.94
C ASP A 129 3.92 4.63 10.79
N LEU A 130 4.69 4.37 9.74
CA LEU A 130 5.24 3.03 9.47
C LEU A 130 6.46 2.69 10.34
N ASP A 131 6.99 3.66 11.07
CA ASP A 131 8.07 3.40 12.01
C ASP A 131 7.56 2.79 13.32
N SER A 132 6.54 3.41 13.91
CA SER A 132 5.90 3.00 15.16
C SER A 132 4.69 2.08 14.97
N GLY A 133 4.04 2.10 13.82
CA GLY A 133 2.76 1.41 13.56
C GLY A 133 1.56 2.10 14.21
N THR A 134 1.69 3.37 14.63
CA THR A 134 0.64 4.12 15.31
C THR A 134 -0.20 4.96 14.36
N ILE A 135 -1.42 5.32 14.79
CA ILE A 135 -2.29 6.24 14.05
C ILE A 135 -1.80 7.68 14.30
N ILE A 136 -1.47 8.38 13.22
CA ILE A 136 -1.14 9.82 13.24
C ILE A 136 -2.43 10.63 13.31
N GLU A 137 -3.36 10.35 12.39
CA GLU A 137 -4.66 11.03 12.31
C GLU A 137 -5.72 10.07 11.78
N SER A 138 -6.97 10.27 12.21
CA SER A 138 -8.14 9.54 11.74
C SER A 138 -9.28 10.52 11.46
N ILE A 139 -9.83 10.47 10.26
CA ILE A 139 -11.01 11.22 9.87
C ILE A 139 -12.14 10.22 9.68
N GLU A 140 -12.96 10.09 10.72
CA GLU A 140 -14.20 9.33 10.65
C GLU A 140 -15.19 10.03 9.72
N ASN A 141 -15.93 9.24 8.92
CA ASN A 141 -16.85 9.77 7.92
C ASN A 141 -16.20 10.81 6.99
N ALA A 142 -14.96 10.53 6.55
CA ALA A 142 -14.28 11.32 5.53
C ALA A 142 -15.15 11.46 4.26
N HIS A 143 -16.02 10.47 4.00
CA HIS A 143 -17.08 10.51 3.01
C HIS A 143 -18.42 10.03 3.59
N ASP A 144 -19.53 10.41 2.95
CA ASP A 144 -20.89 9.95 3.32
C ASP A 144 -21.21 8.54 2.78
N GLY A 145 -20.22 7.90 2.17
CA GLY A 145 -20.28 6.56 1.58
C GLY A 145 -18.91 5.90 1.56
N LEU A 146 -18.89 4.62 1.19
CA LEU A 146 -17.65 3.82 1.15
C LEU A 146 -16.61 4.45 0.24
N ILE A 147 -15.39 4.59 0.74
CA ILE A 147 -14.24 5.01 -0.05
C ILE A 147 -13.84 3.84 -0.94
N THR A 148 -13.77 4.10 -2.25
CA THR A 148 -13.49 3.10 -3.28
C THR A 148 -12.13 3.29 -3.93
N GLY A 149 -11.60 4.52 -3.90
CA GLY A 149 -10.28 4.88 -4.42
C GLY A 149 -9.49 5.68 -3.41
N LEU A 150 -8.17 5.43 -3.37
CA LEU A 150 -7.19 6.12 -2.55
C LEU A 150 -5.89 6.22 -3.35
N ALA A 151 -5.34 7.41 -3.47
CA ALA A 151 -4.05 7.62 -4.14
C ALA A 151 -3.30 8.81 -3.54
N TRP A 152 -1.99 8.66 -3.38
CA TRP A 152 -1.10 9.80 -3.16
C TRP A 152 -0.80 10.51 -4.47
N SER A 153 -0.58 11.81 -4.41
CA SER A 153 -0.02 12.56 -5.51
C SER A 153 1.36 11.99 -5.86
N PRO A 154 1.65 11.69 -7.14
CA PRO A 154 2.93 11.10 -7.54
C PRO A 154 4.12 12.05 -7.33
N GLU A 155 3.84 13.34 -7.24
CA GLU A 155 4.81 14.39 -6.95
C GLU A 155 4.19 15.45 -6.02
N PRO A 156 5.02 16.19 -5.27
CA PRO A 156 4.54 17.31 -4.47
C PRO A 156 3.85 18.37 -5.34
N LEU A 157 2.61 18.72 -5.01
CA LEU A 157 1.84 19.74 -5.72
C LEU A 157 2.07 21.13 -5.11
N PRO A 158 1.98 22.21 -5.90
CA PRO A 158 2.02 23.58 -5.39
C PRO A 158 0.80 23.86 -4.50
N THR A 159 1.05 24.50 -3.36
CA THR A 159 0.07 24.90 -2.34
C THR A 159 0.38 26.31 -1.87
N GLU A 160 -0.56 26.97 -1.19
CA GLU A 160 -0.32 28.29 -0.58
C GLU A 160 0.87 28.32 0.40
N LYS A 161 1.25 27.16 0.96
CA LYS A 161 2.31 27.01 1.97
C LYS A 161 3.58 26.34 1.42
N GLY A 162 3.73 26.22 0.10
CA GLY A 162 4.87 25.55 -0.55
C GLY A 162 4.44 24.33 -1.36
N ARG A 163 5.31 23.32 -1.52
CA ARG A 163 4.95 22.07 -2.20
C ARG A 163 4.65 20.96 -1.19
N ALA A 164 3.56 20.23 -1.38
CA ALA A 164 3.18 19.10 -0.51
C ALA A 164 2.61 17.95 -1.34
N CYS A 165 2.90 16.72 -0.92
CA CYS A 165 2.15 15.57 -1.41
C CYS A 165 0.77 15.56 -0.75
N ILE A 166 -0.27 15.25 -1.52
CA ILE A 166 -1.65 15.19 -1.05
C ILE A 166 -2.23 13.81 -1.34
N ILE A 167 -3.38 13.52 -0.73
CA ILE A 167 -4.16 12.32 -1.01
C ILE A 167 -5.44 12.70 -1.74
N ALA A 168 -5.81 11.90 -2.72
CA ALA A 168 -7.14 11.89 -3.30
C ALA A 168 -7.92 10.66 -2.83
N THR A 169 -9.16 10.87 -2.40
CA THR A 169 -10.13 9.79 -2.13
C THR A 169 -11.33 9.92 -3.05
N ALA A 170 -11.83 8.79 -3.55
CA ALA A 170 -13.07 8.70 -4.33
C ALA A 170 -14.07 7.79 -3.61
N SER A 171 -15.36 8.14 -3.60
CA SER A 171 -16.39 7.43 -2.82
C SER A 171 -17.68 7.20 -3.58
N LEU A 172 -18.46 6.22 -3.10
CA LEU A 172 -19.84 5.96 -3.54
C LEU A 172 -20.80 7.13 -3.28
N ASP A 173 -20.40 8.12 -2.45
CA ASP A 173 -21.10 9.39 -2.28
C ASP A 173 -21.04 10.32 -3.52
N LYS A 174 -20.40 9.86 -4.60
CA LYS A 174 -20.22 10.56 -5.88
C LYS A 174 -19.26 11.75 -5.79
N ARG A 175 -18.38 11.78 -4.79
CA ARG A 175 -17.38 12.86 -4.61
C ARG A 175 -15.96 12.33 -4.66
N VAL A 176 -15.07 13.22 -5.09
CA VAL A 176 -13.62 13.12 -4.89
C VAL A 176 -13.23 14.20 -3.89
N LYS A 177 -12.46 13.84 -2.85
CA LYS A 177 -11.92 14.79 -1.88
C LYS A 177 -10.39 14.73 -1.90
N LEU A 178 -9.78 15.88 -1.64
CA LEU A 178 -8.33 16.03 -1.52
C LEU A 178 -7.98 16.34 -0.06
N TRP A 179 -6.91 15.72 0.42
CA TRP A 179 -6.49 15.80 1.81
C TRP A 179 -5.01 16.13 1.89
N PHE A 180 -4.66 17.07 2.76
CA PHE A 180 -3.29 17.23 3.18
C PHE A 180 -2.96 16.18 4.23
N PRO A 181 -1.79 15.54 4.16
CA PRO A 181 -1.36 14.68 5.24
C PRO A 181 -1.14 15.50 6.52
N PRO A 182 -1.28 14.87 7.70
CA PRO A 182 -0.95 15.48 8.97
C PRO A 182 0.52 15.91 8.99
N ARG A 183 0.86 16.92 9.78
CA ARG A 183 2.24 17.39 9.96
C ARG A 183 3.00 16.58 10.98
#